data_AF-A0A968BXJ0-F1
#
_entry.id   AF-A0A968BXJ0-F1
#
_cell.length_a   1.000
_cell.length_b   1.000
_cell.length_c   1.000
_cell.angle_alpha   90.00
_cell.angle_beta   90.00
_cell.angle_gamma   90.00
#
_symmetry.space_group_name_H-M   'P 1'
#
loop_
_entity.id
_entity.type
_entity.pdbx_description
1 polymer ?
#
loop_
_entity_poly.entity_id
_entity_poly.type
_entity_poly.pdbx_seq_one_letter_code
_entity_poly.pdbx_strand_id
1 'polypeptide(L)'
;MVEPTPPPGAPREEWPRYFGPGNFFGHFSLQRGQGRLTTTVAWLPTRLFCISEQTIRKLLADRTDEVLQEQARVDLPGRLHEIPEFRSLTREFLHMLSGYVCLEYHRPGDIVARQGEPATSLMILVKGEAVVRLQFGRGQPRTVTHFKARRGTSRPRASEGNYFGAHALFEEELRGATVEVT
;
A
#
# COMPACT_ATOMS: atom_id res chain seq x y z
N MET A 1 21.61 -13.04 15.29
CA MET A 1 20.19 -13.37 14.98
C MET A 1 20.19 -14.10 13.64
N VAL A 2 19.48 -15.23 13.57
CA VAL A 2 19.48 -16.11 12.39
C VAL A 2 18.38 -15.63 11.44
N GLU A 3 18.72 -15.38 10.18
CA GLU A 3 17.70 -15.17 9.15
C GLU A 3 16.76 -16.37 9.13
N PRO A 4 15.43 -16.17 9.13
CA PRO A 4 14.52 -17.29 9.11
C PRO A 4 14.81 -18.16 7.87
N THR A 5 14.45 -19.43 7.91
CA THR A 5 14.64 -20.35 6.78
C THR A 5 13.30 -20.56 6.06
N PRO A 6 13.23 -20.49 4.72
CA PRO A 6 12.00 -20.72 3.99
C PRO A 6 11.45 -22.13 4.26
N PRO A 7 10.14 -22.30 4.51
CA PRO A 7 9.55 -23.61 4.61
C PRO A 7 9.64 -24.34 3.25
N PRO A 8 9.67 -25.69 3.25
CA PRO A 8 9.71 -26.47 2.02
C PRO A 8 8.57 -26.09 1.07
N GLY A 9 8.89 -25.74 -0.18
CA GLY A 9 7.91 -25.36 -1.20
C GLY A 9 7.41 -23.92 -1.12
N ALA A 10 7.91 -23.09 -0.20
CA ALA A 10 7.58 -21.66 -0.18
C ALA A 10 8.13 -20.97 -1.43
N PRO A 11 7.33 -20.16 -2.14
CA PRO A 11 7.85 -19.31 -3.20
C PRO A 11 8.87 -18.34 -2.58
N ARG A 12 10.10 -18.31 -3.10
CA ARG A 12 11.14 -17.37 -2.64
C ARG A 12 10.69 -15.91 -2.72
N GLU A 13 9.78 -15.61 -3.65
CA GLU A 13 9.24 -14.26 -3.89
C GLU A 13 8.14 -13.85 -2.91
N GLU A 14 7.58 -14.79 -2.14
CA GLU A 14 6.49 -14.53 -1.19
C GLU A 14 6.93 -14.73 0.27
N TRP A 15 8.18 -15.14 0.48
CA TRP A 15 8.72 -15.53 1.77
C TRP A 15 10.08 -14.86 2.08
N PRO A 16 10.31 -14.35 3.31
CA PRO A 16 9.31 -14.18 4.36
C PRO A 16 8.38 -13.01 3.99
N ARG A 17 7.16 -12.98 4.52
CA ARG A 17 6.28 -11.81 4.39
C ARG A 17 6.55 -10.84 5.54
N TYR A 18 6.84 -9.59 5.18
CA TYR A 18 7.13 -8.53 6.15
C TYR A 18 5.86 -7.76 6.51
N PHE A 19 5.82 -7.22 7.72
CA PHE A 19 4.71 -6.41 8.23
C PHE A 19 5.25 -5.24 9.04
N GLY A 20 4.82 -4.03 8.70
CA GLY A 20 5.04 -2.81 9.45
C GLY A 20 3.78 -2.33 10.18
N PRO A 21 3.86 -1.22 10.92
CA PRO A 21 2.70 -0.57 11.52
C PRO A 21 1.57 -0.36 10.51
N GLY A 22 0.32 -0.59 10.94
CA GLY A 22 -0.87 -0.48 10.09
C GLY A 22 -1.24 -1.73 9.30
N ASN A 23 -0.32 -2.71 9.17
CA ASN A 23 -0.64 -4.00 8.58
C ASN A 23 -1.37 -4.93 9.55
N PHE A 24 -2.14 -5.88 9.01
CA PHE A 24 -2.75 -6.98 9.78
C PHE A 24 -2.41 -8.34 9.17
N PHE A 25 -2.37 -9.38 10.01
CA PHE A 25 -2.03 -10.75 9.60
C PHE A 25 -2.89 -11.78 10.35
N GLY A 26 -2.80 -13.05 9.94
CA GLY A 26 -3.56 -14.16 10.54
C GLY A 26 -4.98 -14.32 10.01
N HIS A 27 -5.39 -13.50 9.05
CA HIS A 27 -6.75 -13.53 8.51
C HIS A 27 -7.06 -14.79 7.68
N PHE A 28 -6.04 -15.43 7.09
CA PHE A 28 -6.21 -16.67 6.31
C PHE A 28 -6.81 -17.83 7.13
N SER A 29 -6.50 -17.91 8.43
CA SER A 29 -7.07 -18.93 9.32
C SER A 29 -8.56 -18.72 9.58
N LEU A 30 -9.07 -17.49 9.44
CA LEU A 30 -10.49 -17.16 9.61
C LEU A 30 -11.33 -17.64 8.42
N GLN A 31 -10.77 -17.64 7.20
CA GLN A 31 -11.48 -17.96 5.97
C GLN A 31 -11.71 -19.47 5.79
N ARG A 32 -10.73 -20.31 6.18
CA ARG A 32 -10.77 -21.76 5.93
C ARG A 32 -11.21 -22.60 7.12
N GLY A 33 -11.43 -21.99 8.30
CA GLY A 33 -11.65 -22.74 9.55
C GLY A 33 -10.49 -23.69 9.90
N GLN A 34 -9.33 -23.49 9.28
CA GLN A 34 -8.13 -24.29 9.46
C GLN A 34 -7.24 -23.60 10.50
N GLY A 35 -6.49 -24.41 11.26
CA GLY A 35 -5.50 -23.93 12.22
C GLY A 35 -4.47 -22.98 11.58
N ARG A 36 -3.59 -22.39 12.39
CA ARG A 36 -2.59 -21.44 11.91
C ARG A 36 -1.75 -22.06 10.78
N LEU A 37 -1.76 -21.42 9.60
CA LEU A 37 -1.01 -21.85 8.41
C LEU A 37 0.39 -21.24 8.36
N THR A 38 0.67 -20.23 9.19
CA THR A 38 1.94 -19.51 9.20
C THR A 38 2.39 -19.22 10.62
N THR A 39 3.70 -19.12 10.79
CA THR A 39 4.34 -18.60 12.00
C THR A 39 4.74 -17.16 11.74
N THR A 40 4.36 -16.25 12.64
CA THR A 40 4.78 -14.85 12.61
C THR A 40 5.72 -14.61 13.78
N VAL A 41 6.88 -14.01 13.51
CA VAL A 41 7.91 -13.72 14.52
C VAL A 41 8.10 -12.20 14.57
N ALA A 42 8.05 -11.64 15.78
CA ALA A 42 8.36 -10.24 15.99
C ALA A 42 9.87 -10.02 15.88
N TRP A 43 10.31 -9.15 14.96
CA TRP A 43 11.72 -8.83 14.76
C TRP A 43 12.22 -7.74 15.73
N LEU A 44 11.33 -6.85 16.15
CA LEU A 44 11.57 -5.77 17.10
C LEU A 44 10.53 -5.84 18.23
N PRO A 45 10.75 -5.19 19.38
CA PRO A 45 9.72 -5.04 20.42
C PRO A 45 8.41 -4.52 19.81
N THR A 46 7.37 -5.36 19.81
CA THR A 46 6.14 -5.11 19.05
C THR A 46 4.94 -5.12 20.00
N ARG A 47 4.05 -4.14 19.85
CA ARG A 47 2.73 -4.09 20.49
C ARG A 47 1.66 -4.27 19.42
N LEU A 48 0.69 -5.15 19.68
CA LEU A 48 -0.35 -5.49 18.71
C LEU A 48 -1.73 -5.26 19.31
N PHE A 49 -2.66 -4.80 18.48
CA PHE A 49 -4.08 -4.97 18.74
C PHE A 49 -4.50 -6.38 18.32
N CYS A 50 -5.23 -7.08 19.18
CA CYS A 50 -5.68 -8.45 18.92
C CYS A 50 -7.20 -8.49 18.93
N ILE A 51 -7.80 -8.99 17.85
CA ILE A 51 -9.25 -9.24 17.77
C ILE A 51 -9.46 -10.75 17.81
N SER A 52 -10.38 -11.21 18.66
CA SER A 52 -10.68 -12.64 18.77
C SER A 52 -11.40 -13.17 17.53
N GLU A 53 -11.22 -14.46 17.22
CA GLU A 53 -11.95 -15.12 16.14
C GLU A 53 -13.46 -14.99 16.31
N GLN A 54 -13.97 -15.17 17.53
CA GLN A 54 -15.40 -15.04 17.82
C GLN A 54 -15.92 -13.63 17.51
N THR A 55 -15.14 -12.60 17.84
CA THR A 55 -15.48 -11.21 17.54
C THR A 55 -15.49 -10.95 16.04
N ILE A 56 -14.43 -11.38 15.32
CA ILE A 56 -14.37 -11.22 13.87
C ILE A 56 -15.54 -11.95 13.20
N ARG A 57 -15.79 -13.22 13.52
CA ARG A 57 -16.89 -13.98 12.92
C ARG A 57 -18.25 -13.32 13.14
N LYS A 58 -18.50 -12.76 14.33
CA LYS A 58 -19.75 -12.04 14.63
C LYS A 58 -19.86 -10.72 13.86
N LEU A 59 -18.78 -9.94 13.80
CA LEU A 59 -18.82 -8.60 13.19
C LEU A 59 -18.72 -8.61 11.67
N LEU A 60 -18.04 -9.61 11.10
CA LEU A 60 -17.79 -9.72 9.67
C LEU A 60 -18.66 -10.80 9.00
N ALA A 61 -19.65 -11.39 9.69
CA ALA A 61 -20.44 -12.52 9.19
C ALA A 61 -20.89 -12.39 7.72
N ASP A 62 -21.27 -11.18 7.29
CA ASP A 62 -21.74 -10.89 5.92
C ASP A 62 -20.73 -10.12 5.05
N ARG A 63 -19.56 -9.73 5.59
CA ARG A 63 -18.54 -8.90 4.90
C ARG A 63 -17.11 -9.42 5.01
N THR A 64 -16.92 -10.61 5.60
CA THR A 64 -15.60 -11.22 5.79
C THR A 64 -14.88 -11.33 4.45
N ASP A 65 -15.56 -11.80 3.42
CA ASP A 65 -14.93 -11.95 2.10
C ASP A 65 -14.55 -10.61 1.47
N GLU A 66 -15.32 -9.54 1.64
CA GLU A 66 -15.00 -8.22 1.07
C GLU A 66 -13.72 -7.63 1.68
N VAL A 67 -13.64 -7.59 3.02
CA VAL A 67 -12.49 -7.04 3.74
C VAL A 67 -11.22 -7.87 3.48
N LEU A 68 -11.37 -9.19 3.36
CA LEU A 68 -10.23 -10.09 3.14
C LEU A 68 -9.77 -10.13 1.67
N GLN A 69 -10.66 -9.97 0.70
CA GLN A 69 -10.31 -9.98 -0.73
C GLN A 69 -9.64 -8.68 -1.20
N GLU A 70 -9.95 -7.53 -0.60
CA GLU A 70 -9.35 -6.25 -1.02
C GLU A 70 -7.83 -6.20 -0.81
N GLN A 71 -7.31 -6.82 0.26
CA GLN A 71 -5.86 -6.85 0.52
C GLN A 71 -5.12 -7.96 -0.25
N ALA A 72 -5.78 -9.06 -0.62
CA ALA A 72 -5.12 -10.22 -1.21
C ALA A 72 -4.74 -10.05 -2.70
N ARG A 73 -5.18 -8.98 -3.37
CA ARG A 73 -5.12 -8.86 -4.84
C ARG A 73 -4.15 -7.80 -5.39
N VAL A 74 -3.41 -7.10 -4.54
CA VAL A 74 -2.50 -6.05 -4.99
C VAL A 74 -1.07 -6.61 -5.11
N ASP A 75 -0.56 -6.69 -6.33
CA ASP A 75 0.87 -6.95 -6.59
C ASP A 75 1.70 -5.71 -6.20
N LEU A 76 1.87 -5.50 -4.89
CA LEU A 76 2.62 -4.37 -4.35
C LEU A 76 4.07 -4.33 -4.85
N PRO A 77 4.85 -5.44 -4.89
CA PRO A 77 6.19 -5.41 -5.47
C PRO A 77 6.20 -4.94 -6.93
N GLY A 78 5.26 -5.41 -7.75
CA GLY A 78 5.10 -4.95 -9.12
C GLY A 78 4.76 -3.46 -9.21
N ARG A 79 3.85 -2.97 -8.36
CA ARG A 79 3.49 -1.54 -8.30
C ARG A 79 4.65 -0.67 -7.83
N LEU A 80 5.41 -1.12 -6.85
CA LEU A 80 6.62 -0.43 -6.38
C LEU A 80 7.67 -0.37 -7.49
N HIS A 81 7.86 -1.44 -8.26
CA HIS A 81 8.77 -1.45 -9.41
C HIS A 81 8.35 -0.48 -10.54
N GLU A 82 7.08 -0.06 -10.62
CA GLU A 82 6.64 0.93 -11.62
C GLU A 82 7.21 2.33 -11.33
N ILE A 83 7.53 2.63 -10.06
CA ILE A 83 8.09 3.89 -9.58
C ILE A 83 9.57 3.98 -10.01
N PRO A 84 9.97 4.99 -10.81
CA PRO A 84 11.32 5.14 -11.34
C PRO A 84 12.44 5.03 -10.30
N GLU A 85 12.24 5.64 -9.13
CA GLU A 85 13.16 5.67 -8.01
C GLU A 85 13.40 4.27 -7.41
N PHE A 86 12.48 3.33 -7.65
CA PHE A 86 12.57 1.95 -7.17
C PHE A 86 12.91 0.92 -8.27
N ARG A 87 13.05 1.33 -9.54
CA ARG A 87 13.30 0.40 -10.66
C ARG A 87 14.62 -0.36 -10.58
N SER A 88 15.61 0.20 -9.88
CA SER A 88 16.92 -0.44 -9.68
C SER A 88 16.93 -1.39 -8.48
N LEU A 89 15.87 -1.41 -7.66
CA LEU A 89 15.79 -2.28 -6.50
C LEU A 89 15.52 -3.73 -6.93
N THR A 90 16.13 -4.66 -6.22
CA THR A 90 15.90 -6.08 -6.48
C THR A 90 14.47 -6.47 -6.06
N ARG A 91 13.99 -7.59 -6.62
CA ARG A 91 12.67 -8.12 -6.26
C ARG A 91 12.55 -8.39 -4.76
N GLU A 92 13.61 -8.88 -4.13
CA GLU A 92 13.67 -9.16 -2.70
C GLU A 92 13.51 -7.87 -1.87
N PHE A 93 14.17 -6.78 -2.28
CA PHE A 93 14.03 -5.48 -1.62
C PHE A 93 12.63 -4.90 -1.81
N LEU A 94 12.05 -5.00 -3.00
CA LEU A 94 10.67 -4.55 -3.27
C LEU A 94 9.65 -5.34 -2.46
N HIS A 95 9.87 -6.65 -2.32
CA HIS A 95 9.06 -7.51 -1.46
C HIS A 95 9.18 -7.11 0.02
N MET A 96 10.38 -6.83 0.50
CA MET A 96 10.59 -6.33 1.86
C MET A 96 9.91 -4.96 2.07
N LEU A 97 10.09 -4.02 1.16
CA LEU A 97 9.45 -2.69 1.19
C LEU A 97 7.92 -2.80 1.20
N SER A 98 7.34 -3.75 0.46
CA SER A 98 5.90 -3.98 0.43
C SER A 98 5.30 -4.27 1.81
N GLY A 99 6.08 -4.87 2.72
CA GLY A 99 5.65 -5.12 4.09
C GLY A 99 5.54 -3.86 4.96
N TYR A 100 6.18 -2.77 4.57
CA TYR A 100 6.10 -1.47 5.26
C TYR A 100 5.07 -0.53 4.64
N VAL A 101 4.44 -0.93 3.53
CA VAL A 101 3.31 -0.20 2.96
C VAL A 101 2.07 -0.45 3.80
N CYS A 102 1.30 0.60 4.06
CA CYS A 102 0.00 0.51 4.72
C CYS A 102 -1.11 0.87 3.73
N LEU A 103 -2.24 0.18 3.82
CA LEU A 103 -3.44 0.54 3.07
C LEU A 103 -4.16 1.68 3.79
N GLU A 104 -4.37 2.80 3.08
CA GLU A 104 -5.15 3.94 3.55
C GLU A 104 -6.45 4.05 2.76
N TYR A 105 -7.54 4.39 3.46
CA TYR A 105 -8.85 4.60 2.88
C TYR A 105 -9.23 6.07 2.97
N HIS A 106 -9.58 6.65 1.83
CA HIS A 106 -10.01 8.04 1.70
C HIS A 106 -11.40 8.11 1.09
N ARG A 107 -12.16 9.14 1.47
CA ARG A 107 -13.47 9.47 0.91
C ARG A 107 -13.31 10.45 -0.26
N PRO A 108 -14.27 10.47 -1.19
CA PRO A 108 -14.33 11.55 -2.19
C PRO A 108 -14.29 12.93 -1.52
N GLY A 109 -13.43 13.81 -2.04
CA GLY A 109 -13.14 15.14 -1.52
C GLY A 109 -11.98 15.21 -0.53
N ASP A 110 -11.44 14.07 -0.07
CA ASP A 110 -10.28 14.09 0.84
C ASP A 110 -9.02 14.61 0.13
N ILE A 111 -8.33 15.55 0.78
CA ILE A 111 -7.03 16.04 0.35
C ILE A 111 -5.95 15.15 0.96
N VAL A 112 -5.30 14.34 0.13
CA VAL A 112 -4.28 13.36 0.56
C VAL A 112 -2.86 13.91 0.49
N ALA A 113 -2.67 14.99 -0.27
CA ALA A 113 -1.45 15.78 -0.25
C ALA A 113 -1.82 17.22 -0.56
N ARG A 114 -1.30 18.20 0.20
CA ARG A 114 -1.55 19.62 -0.07
C ARG A 114 -0.29 20.29 -0.60
N GLN A 115 -0.44 21.10 -1.62
CA GLN A 115 0.66 21.90 -2.16
C GLN A 115 1.29 22.77 -1.06
N GLY A 116 2.62 22.82 -1.02
CA GLY A 116 3.38 23.60 -0.05
C GLY A 116 3.57 22.94 1.31
N GLU A 117 2.99 21.76 1.55
CA GLU A 117 3.28 20.98 2.76
C GLU A 117 4.50 20.07 2.54
N PRO A 118 5.28 19.74 3.58
CA PRO A 118 6.35 18.75 3.48
C PRO A 118 5.82 17.38 3.03
N ALA A 119 6.56 16.68 2.18
CA ALA A 119 6.24 15.30 1.83
C ALA A 119 6.69 14.33 2.92
N THR A 120 5.74 13.61 3.52
CA THR A 120 6.03 12.57 4.54
C THR A 120 5.75 11.16 4.02
N SER A 121 5.20 11.03 2.82
CA SER A 121 4.77 9.76 2.25
C SER A 121 4.74 9.77 0.72
N LEU A 122 4.85 8.58 0.15
CA LEU A 122 4.58 8.26 -1.25
C LEU A 122 3.30 7.43 -1.30
N MET A 123 2.38 7.76 -2.20
CA MET A 123 1.10 7.07 -2.30
C MET A 123 0.95 6.38 -3.65
N ILE A 124 0.34 5.19 -3.64
CA ILE A 124 -0.01 4.41 -4.82
C ILE A 124 -1.53 4.28 -4.87
N LEU A 125 -2.15 4.75 -5.96
CA LEU A 125 -3.59 4.66 -6.16
C LEU A 125 -3.97 3.24 -6.64
N VAL A 126 -4.47 2.43 -5.72
CA VAL A 126 -4.88 1.04 -5.98
C VAL A 126 -6.33 0.94 -6.49
N LYS A 127 -7.23 1.81 -6.01
CA LYS A 127 -8.67 1.83 -6.34
C LYS A 127 -9.18 3.28 -6.30
N GLY A 128 -10.17 3.61 -7.12
CA GLY A 128 -10.76 4.95 -7.17
C GLY A 128 -10.05 5.90 -8.14
N GLU A 129 -10.30 7.19 -7.97
CA GLU A 129 -9.79 8.27 -8.81
C GLU A 129 -9.20 9.38 -7.93
N ALA A 130 -8.24 10.12 -8.47
CA ALA A 130 -7.65 11.26 -7.78
C ALA A 130 -7.27 12.34 -8.78
N VAL A 131 -7.39 13.60 -8.37
CA VAL A 131 -7.11 14.77 -9.21
C VAL A 131 -5.97 15.57 -8.60
N VAL A 132 -4.99 15.90 -9.44
CA VAL A 132 -3.90 16.80 -9.07
C VAL A 132 -4.25 18.21 -9.48
N ARG A 133 -4.24 19.13 -8.51
CA ARG A 133 -4.50 20.55 -8.71
C ARG A 133 -3.26 21.35 -8.35
N LEU A 134 -2.84 22.21 -9.28
CA LEU A 134 -1.73 23.11 -9.11
C LEU A 134 -2.24 24.55 -8.96
N GLN A 135 -1.77 25.24 -7.94
CA GLN A 135 -2.06 26.65 -7.70
C GLN A 135 -0.79 27.48 -7.84
N PHE A 136 -0.82 28.47 -8.75
CA PHE A 136 0.28 29.42 -8.92
C PHE A 136 -0.06 30.74 -8.22
N GLY A 137 0.77 31.15 -7.25
CA GLY A 137 0.56 32.36 -6.47
C GLY A 137 -0.83 32.38 -5.80
N ARG A 138 -1.58 33.47 -5.97
CA ARG A 138 -2.96 33.62 -5.46
C ARG A 138 -4.03 33.25 -6.49
N GLY A 139 -3.65 32.62 -7.61
CA GLY A 139 -4.59 32.20 -8.65
C GLY A 139 -5.53 31.08 -8.17
N GLN A 140 -6.56 30.79 -8.98
CA GLN A 140 -7.43 29.63 -8.75
C GLN A 140 -6.67 28.31 -9.03
N PRO A 141 -6.86 27.25 -8.22
CA PRO A 141 -6.28 25.94 -8.50
C PRO A 141 -6.73 25.40 -9.85
N ARG A 142 -5.79 24.89 -10.65
CA ARG A 142 -6.05 24.29 -11.96
C ARG A 142 -5.75 22.80 -11.92
N THR A 143 -6.64 21.99 -12.47
CA THR A 143 -6.39 20.56 -12.65
C THR A 143 -5.28 20.35 -13.68
N VAL A 144 -4.22 19.66 -13.30
CA VAL A 144 -3.07 19.34 -14.15
C VAL A 144 -2.97 17.86 -14.50
N THR A 145 -3.55 16.99 -13.67
CA THR A 145 -3.51 15.53 -13.89
C THR A 145 -4.73 14.87 -13.27
N HIS A 146 -5.22 13.82 -13.92
CA HIS A 146 -6.30 12.97 -13.42
C HIS A 146 -5.79 11.52 -13.36
N PHE A 147 -5.75 10.95 -12.16
CA PHE A 147 -5.40 9.56 -11.93
C PHE A 147 -6.66 8.71 -11.82
N LYS A 148 -6.63 7.55 -12.46
CA LYS A 148 -7.66 6.53 -12.35
C LYS A 148 -7.01 5.19 -12.09
N ALA A 149 -7.39 4.55 -10.99
CA ALA A 149 -6.89 3.23 -10.65
C ALA A 149 -7.15 2.27 -11.82
N ARG A 150 -6.08 1.60 -12.28
CA ARG A 150 -6.17 0.64 -13.38
C ARG A 150 -6.78 -0.66 -12.88
N ARG A 151 -7.66 -1.25 -13.69
CA ARG A 151 -8.03 -2.67 -13.58
C ARG A 151 -7.05 -3.47 -14.46
N GLY A 152 -5.99 -4.05 -13.88
CA GLY A 152 -5.15 -5.04 -14.57
C GLY A 152 -3.62 -4.87 -14.48
N THR A 153 -2.93 -5.87 -15.03
CA THR A 153 -1.47 -6.15 -14.96
C THR A 153 -0.64 -5.57 -16.13
N SER A 154 -1.21 -4.69 -16.95
CA SER A 154 -0.50 -4.13 -18.12
C SER A 154 0.57 -3.12 -17.72
N ARG A 155 1.81 -3.36 -18.18
CA ARG A 155 3.01 -2.54 -17.92
C ARG A 155 2.82 -1.10 -18.44
N PRO A 156 3.14 -0.05 -17.65
CA PRO A 156 2.85 1.34 -17.98
C PRO A 156 3.74 1.91 -19.10
N ARG A 157 3.21 2.89 -19.85
CA ARG A 157 4.01 3.94 -20.49
C ARG A 157 4.55 4.88 -19.39
N ALA A 158 5.77 5.39 -19.57
CA ALA A 158 6.53 6.10 -18.54
C ALA A 158 5.86 7.34 -17.91
N SER A 159 4.78 7.87 -18.51
CA SER A 159 4.03 9.05 -18.03
C SER A 159 2.72 8.73 -17.29
N GLU A 160 2.40 7.45 -17.06
CA GLU A 160 1.12 6.99 -16.49
C GLU A 160 1.31 6.11 -15.25
N GLY A 161 2.10 6.59 -14.28
CA GLY A 161 2.16 5.94 -12.97
C GLY A 161 0.91 6.24 -12.16
N ASN A 162 0.28 5.23 -11.56
CA ASN A 162 -0.79 5.43 -10.56
C ASN A 162 -0.19 5.69 -9.17
N TYR A 163 0.77 6.60 -9.08
CA TYR A 163 1.40 7.00 -7.83
C TYR A 163 1.65 8.51 -7.85
N PHE A 164 1.74 9.10 -6.66
CA PHE A 164 2.02 10.52 -6.52
C PHE A 164 2.79 10.79 -5.24
N GLY A 165 3.56 11.89 -5.26
CA GLY A 165 4.33 12.33 -4.10
C GLY A 165 5.79 11.86 -4.06
N ALA A 166 6.25 11.06 -5.03
CA ALA A 166 7.63 10.55 -5.10
C ALA A 166 8.65 11.70 -5.14
N HIS A 167 8.50 12.62 -6.08
CA HIS A 167 9.42 13.73 -6.29
C HIS A 167 9.68 14.53 -5.00
N ALA A 168 8.61 15.02 -4.35
CA ALA A 168 8.75 15.79 -3.12
C ALA A 168 9.35 14.99 -1.95
N LEU A 169 9.13 13.66 -1.91
CA LEU A 169 9.70 12.81 -0.86
C LEU A 169 11.21 12.60 -1.04
N PHE A 170 11.68 12.39 -2.28
CA PHE A 170 13.09 12.10 -2.56
C PHE A 170 13.96 13.35 -2.69
N GLU A 171 13.42 14.45 -3.18
CA GLU A 171 14.11 15.73 -3.27
C GLU A 171 14.03 16.55 -1.97
N GLU A 172 13.37 16.02 -0.93
CA GLU A 172 13.09 16.71 0.36
C GLU A 172 12.40 18.08 0.17
N GLU A 173 11.60 18.19 -0.89
CA GLU A 173 10.88 19.41 -1.23
C GLU A 173 9.46 19.45 -0.66
N LEU A 174 8.87 20.65 -0.66
CA LEU A 174 7.45 20.80 -0.43
C LEU A 174 6.66 20.19 -1.59
N ARG A 175 5.46 19.66 -1.29
CA ARG A 175 4.54 19.14 -2.30
C ARG A 175 4.30 20.20 -3.38
N GLY A 176 4.65 19.87 -4.62
CA GLY A 176 4.46 20.78 -5.75
C GLY A 176 3.00 21.02 -6.12
N ALA A 177 2.07 20.15 -5.72
CA ALA A 177 0.65 20.25 -6.04
C ALA A 177 -0.24 19.63 -4.94
N THR A 178 -1.53 19.96 -4.99
CA THR A 178 -2.56 19.36 -4.14
C THR A 178 -3.14 18.13 -4.84
N VAL A 179 -3.34 17.04 -4.12
CA VAL A 179 -3.98 15.81 -4.61
C VAL A 179 -5.26 15.59 -3.82
N GLU A 180 -6.37 15.50 -4.54
CA GLU A 180 -7.73 15.31 -4.02
C GLU A 180 -8.29 13.98 -4.54
N VAL A 181 -8.87 13.16 -3.67
CA VAL A 181 -9.54 11.91 -4.05
C VAL A 181 -10.95 12.22 -4.54
N THR A 182 -11.43 11.53 -5.57
CA THR A 182 -12.75 11.79 -6.21
C THR A 182 -13.59 10.54 -6.37
#